data_AF-A0A5K1JR29-F1
#
_entry.id   AF-A0A5K1JR29-F1
#
_cell.length_a   1.000
_cell.length_b   1.000
_cell.length_c   1.000
_cell.angle_alpha   90.00
_cell.angle_beta   90.00
_cell.angle_gamma   90.00
#
_symmetry.space_group_name_H-M   'P 1'
#
loop_
_entity.id
_entity.type
_entity.pdbx_description
1 polymer ?
#
loop_
_entity_poly.entity_id
_entity_poly.type
_entity_poly.pdbx_seq_one_letter_code
_entity_poly.pdbx_strand_id
1 'polypeptide(L)'
;MLLFPESPRWLVDHDREAEALEILADLHGKGDPNNELVQLEFAEIKEQVRFERTEGAKSYLDLLKPGIFRRVTLGASLQMWSQLSGMNIMMYYIIYVFQGAGLTGRRGNLIADAVQYVLNVVFTIPAIIYIDKWGRRPMLLVGTLLMGIWLFLVGGLQGRYGAWGEVDHETVWVITGHWDA
;
A
#
# COMPACT_ATOMS: atom_id res chain seq x y z
N MET A 1 -1.47 -8.21 21.23
CA MET A 1 -0.28 -7.47 21.71
C MET A 1 0.30 -8.04 23.00
N LEU A 2 -0.45 -8.77 23.83
CA LEU A 2 0.04 -9.43 25.06
C LEU A 2 1.04 -10.60 24.87
N LEU A 3 1.28 -11.08 23.64
CA LEU A 3 2.06 -12.30 23.37
C LEU A 3 3.29 -12.06 22.48
N PHE A 4 3.58 -10.82 22.09
CA PHE A 4 4.74 -10.50 21.27
C PHE A 4 5.74 -9.70 22.10
N PRO A 5 7.06 -10.00 22.01
CA PRO A 5 8.08 -9.19 22.65
C PRO A 5 8.00 -7.75 22.10
N GLU A 6 8.26 -6.78 22.96
CA GLU A 6 8.38 -5.39 22.55
C GLU A 6 9.54 -5.22 21.57
N SER A 7 9.43 -4.21 20.69
CA SER A 7 10.47 -3.96 19.68
C SER A 7 11.83 -3.69 20.33
N PRO A 8 12.91 -4.41 19.97
CA PRO A 8 14.25 -4.17 20.51
C PRO A 8 14.71 -2.71 20.39
N ARG A 9 14.31 -2.01 19.32
CA ARG A 9 14.56 -0.58 19.14
C ARG A 9 13.91 0.29 20.21
N TRP A 10 12.66 -0.02 20.58
CA TRP A 10 11.93 0.72 21.62
C TRP A 10 12.53 0.49 23.00
N LEU A 11 12.98 -0.74 23.29
CA LEU A 11 13.64 -1.10 24.54
C LEU A 11 14.96 -0.36 24.72
N VAL A 12 15.79 -0.26 23.68
CA VAL A 12 17.03 0.56 23.71
C VAL A 12 16.71 2.04 23.92
N ASP A 13 15.62 2.55 23.34
CA ASP A 13 15.16 3.93 23.57
C ASP A 13 14.51 4.16 24.95
N HIS A 14 14.30 3.13 25.76
CA HIS A 14 13.88 3.26 27.17
C HIS A 14 14.98 2.83 28.15
N ASP A 15 16.23 2.80 27.67
CA ASP A 15 17.41 2.42 28.44
C ASP A 15 17.34 0.97 29.01
N ARG A 16 16.49 0.11 28.40
CA ARG A 16 16.33 -1.34 28.69
C ARG A 16 17.16 -2.19 27.73
N GLU A 17 18.45 -1.88 27.66
CA GLU A 17 19.40 -2.49 26.72
C GLU A 17 19.57 -4.01 26.90
N ALA A 18 19.58 -4.50 28.15
CA ALA A 18 19.77 -5.92 28.45
C ALA A 18 18.62 -6.78 27.89
N GLU A 19 17.38 -6.32 28.05
CA GLU A 19 16.19 -7.01 27.53
C GLU A 19 16.13 -6.94 26.00
N ALA A 20 16.55 -5.82 25.41
CA ALA A 20 16.64 -5.69 23.97
C ALA A 20 17.62 -6.71 23.37
N LEU A 21 18.77 -6.92 24.04
CA LEU A 21 19.80 -7.86 23.60
C LEU A 21 19.34 -9.32 23.75
N GLU A 22 18.62 -9.66 24.81
CA GLU A 22 18.01 -10.98 25.01
C GLU A 22 16.99 -11.30 23.92
N ILE A 23 16.08 -10.36 23.60
CA ILE A 23 15.09 -10.54 22.53
C ILE A 23 15.76 -10.65 21.15
N LEU A 24 16.83 -9.89 20.91
CA LEU A 24 17.59 -9.95 19.66
C LEU A 24 18.34 -11.28 19.53
N ALA A 25 18.87 -11.81 20.64
CA ALA A 25 19.49 -13.12 20.70
C ALA A 25 18.47 -14.24 20.43
N ASP A 26 17.26 -14.14 20.97
CA ASP A 26 16.19 -15.12 20.72
C ASP A 26 15.72 -15.11 19.26
N LEU A 27 15.62 -13.93 18.64
CA LEU A 27 15.14 -13.78 17.26
C LEU A 27 16.19 -14.17 16.21
N HIS A 28 17.45 -13.72 16.37
CA HIS A 28 18.49 -13.85 15.35
C HIS A 28 19.72 -14.65 15.80
N GLY A 29 19.95 -14.76 17.11
CA GLY A 29 21.11 -15.43 17.71
C GLY A 29 20.91 -16.89 18.10
N LYS A 30 19.71 -17.45 17.94
CA LYS A 30 19.32 -18.77 18.51
C LYS A 30 19.52 -18.85 20.04
N GLY A 31 19.36 -17.73 20.73
CA GLY A 31 19.56 -17.61 22.18
C GLY A 31 21.01 -17.33 22.60
N ASP A 32 21.95 -17.10 21.67
CA ASP A 32 23.31 -16.68 22.02
C ASP A 32 23.47 -15.14 21.95
N PRO A 33 23.54 -14.45 23.11
CA PRO A 33 23.74 -13.00 23.17
C PRO A 33 25.13 -12.56 22.72
N ASN A 34 26.12 -13.46 22.62
CA ASN A 34 27.48 -13.14 22.16
C ASN A 34 27.68 -13.42 20.66
N ASN A 35 26.63 -13.81 19.94
CA ASN A 35 26.71 -14.01 18.51
C ASN A 35 27.08 -12.68 17.83
N GLU A 36 28.08 -12.73 16.94
CA GLU A 36 28.62 -11.57 16.23
C GLU A 36 27.53 -10.79 15.48
N LEU A 37 26.55 -11.50 14.89
CA LEU A 37 25.42 -10.86 14.20
C LEU A 37 24.50 -10.08 15.15
N VAL A 38 24.21 -10.65 16.33
CA VAL A 38 23.36 -10.01 17.35
C VAL A 38 24.06 -8.78 17.91
N GLN A 39 25.36 -8.87 18.19
CA GLN A 39 26.14 -7.74 18.69
C GLN A 39 26.24 -6.61 17.66
N LEU A 40 26.41 -6.95 16.38
CA LEU A 40 26.39 -5.97 15.27
C LEU A 40 25.04 -5.27 15.17
N GLU A 41 23.94 -6.03 15.10
CA GLU A 41 22.58 -5.46 15.01
C GLU A 41 22.25 -4.60 16.25
N PHE A 42 22.64 -5.04 17.44
CA PHE A 42 22.44 -4.29 18.67
C PHE A 42 23.23 -2.97 18.65
N ALA A 43 24.47 -2.98 18.17
CA ALA A 43 25.28 -1.78 18.01
C ALA A 43 24.69 -0.81 16.99
N GLU A 44 24.21 -1.30 15.84
CA GLU A 44 23.51 -0.48 14.83
C GLU A 44 22.24 0.16 15.40
N ILE A 45 21.42 -0.61 16.12
CA ILE A 45 20.21 -0.11 16.78
C ILE A 45 20.57 0.98 17.79
N LYS A 46 21.60 0.78 18.60
CA LYS A 46 22.03 1.74 19.61
C LYS A 46 22.56 3.03 18.99
N GLU A 47 23.33 2.93 17.90
CA GLU A 47 23.78 4.10 17.14
C GLU A 47 22.59 4.85 16.55
N GLN A 48 21.63 4.14 15.96
CA GLN A 48 20.44 4.74 15.38
C GLN A 48 19.57 5.44 16.43
N VAL A 49 19.33 4.82 17.59
CA VAL A 49 18.57 5.43 18.69
C VAL A 49 19.30 6.65 19.25
N ARG A 50 20.63 6.59 19.40
CA ARG A 50 21.44 7.74 19.83
C ARG A 50 21.35 8.89 18.83
N PHE A 51 21.41 8.58 17.54
CA PHE A 51 21.22 9.54 16.47
C PHE A 51 19.82 10.16 16.51
N GLU A 52 18.77 9.35 16.69
CA GLU A 52 17.38 9.81 16.83
C GLU A 52 17.18 10.68 18.09
N ARG A 53 17.77 10.34 19.25
CA ARG A 53 17.71 11.17 20.47
C ARG A 53 18.44 12.51 20.32
N THR A 54 19.55 12.53 19.58
CA THR A 54 20.42 13.72 19.46
C THR A 54 20.00 14.65 18.31
N GLU A 55 19.74 14.08 17.14
CA GLU A 55 19.47 14.76 15.87
C GLU A 55 18.06 14.51 15.31
N GLY A 56 17.26 13.65 15.94
CA GLY A 56 15.92 13.33 15.48
C GLY A 56 14.99 14.54 15.46
N ALA A 57 13.97 14.46 14.60
CA ALA A 57 12.93 15.46 14.50
C ALA A 57 12.15 15.54 15.82
N LYS A 58 12.36 16.63 16.57
CA LYS A 58 11.69 16.89 17.86
C LYS A 58 10.33 17.56 17.66
N SER A 59 10.07 18.06 16.46
CA SER A 59 8.81 18.69 16.08
C SER A 59 8.39 18.30 14.66
N TYR A 60 7.09 18.29 14.39
CA TYR A 60 6.54 18.16 13.04
C TYR A 60 7.10 19.21 12.06
N LEU A 61 7.53 20.37 12.57
CA LEU A 61 8.19 21.41 11.77
C LEU A 61 9.59 21.02 11.28
N ASP A 62 10.27 20.08 11.95
CA ASP A 62 11.57 19.58 11.50
C ASP A 62 11.47 18.76 10.20
N LEU A 63 10.27 18.30 9.84
CA LEU A 63 9.98 17.65 8.56
C LEU A 63 10.11 18.61 7.36
N LEU A 64 10.09 19.92 7.62
CA LEU A 64 10.29 20.96 6.60
C LEU A 64 11.77 21.32 6.40
N LYS A 65 12.70 20.72 7.17
CA LYS A 65 14.14 20.99 7.02
C LYS A 65 14.66 20.54 5.63
N PRO A 66 15.59 21.30 5.03
CA PRO A 66 16.21 20.94 3.76
C PRO A 66 16.96 19.60 3.92
N GLY A 67 16.58 18.60 3.11
CA GLY A 67 17.07 17.22 3.20
C GLY A 67 15.94 16.22 3.49
N ILE A 68 15.16 16.46 4.54
CA ILE A 68 13.99 15.63 4.91
C ILE A 68 12.78 16.02 4.07
N PHE A 69 12.60 17.31 3.77
CA PHE A 69 11.48 17.82 2.99
C PHE A 69 11.31 17.10 1.64
N ARG A 70 12.42 16.79 0.94
CA ARG A 70 12.40 16.06 -0.34
C ARG A 70 11.89 14.63 -0.17
N ARG A 71 12.25 13.95 0.92
CA ARG A 71 11.78 12.58 1.20
C ARG A 71 10.30 12.58 1.57
N VAL A 72 9.89 13.55 2.40
CA VAL A 72 8.49 13.72 2.83
C VAL A 72 7.59 14.08 1.64
N THR A 73 7.99 15.05 0.81
CA THR A 73 7.22 15.40 -0.39
C THR A 73 7.12 14.25 -1.38
N LEU A 74 8.20 13.51 -1.62
CA LEU A 74 8.12 12.30 -2.46
C LEU A 74 7.15 11.26 -1.89
N GLY A 75 7.21 10.97 -0.59
CA GLY A 75 6.28 10.05 0.07
C GLY A 75 4.83 10.53 0.01
N ALA A 76 4.59 11.81 0.30
CA ALA A 76 3.26 12.42 0.24
C ALA A 76 2.68 12.41 -1.19
N SER A 77 3.49 12.76 -2.19
CA SER A 77 3.08 12.69 -3.59
C SER A 77 2.77 11.25 -4.03
N LEU A 78 3.58 10.27 -3.63
CA LEU A 78 3.31 8.86 -3.92
C LEU A 78 1.98 8.39 -3.30
N GLN A 79 1.72 8.74 -2.04
CA GLN A 79 0.47 8.40 -1.37
C GLN A 79 -0.74 9.09 -2.04
N MET A 80 -0.58 10.35 -2.43
CA MET A 80 -1.60 11.10 -3.15
C MET A 80 -1.92 10.45 -4.50
N TRP A 81 -0.90 10.11 -5.30
CA TRP A 81 -1.07 9.41 -6.57
C TRP A 81 -1.72 8.03 -6.40
N SER A 82 -1.35 7.31 -5.35
CA SER A 82 -1.97 6.03 -5.03
C SER A 82 -3.47 6.18 -4.79
N GLN A 83 -3.92 7.26 -4.13
CA GLN A 83 -5.35 7.50 -3.90
C GLN A 83 -6.07 8.01 -5.15
N LEU A 84 -5.43 8.89 -5.93
CA LEU A 84 -5.96 9.41 -7.19
C LEU A 84 -6.13 8.32 -8.27
N SER A 85 -5.45 7.18 -8.13
CA SER A 85 -5.72 5.99 -8.97
C SER A 85 -7.17 5.47 -8.85
N GLY A 86 -7.92 5.91 -7.85
CA GLY A 86 -9.34 5.58 -7.70
C GLY A 86 -9.59 4.22 -7.09
N MET A 87 -8.60 3.58 -6.45
CA MET A 87 -8.77 2.26 -5.82
C MET A 87 -9.96 2.21 -4.85
N ASN A 88 -10.14 3.25 -4.03
CA ASN A 88 -11.30 3.33 -3.12
C ASN A 88 -12.62 3.46 -3.89
N ILE A 89 -12.67 4.25 -4.95
CA ILE A 89 -13.86 4.40 -5.79
C ILE A 89 -14.19 3.05 -6.43
N MET A 90 -13.21 2.36 -7.00
CA MET A 90 -13.42 1.03 -7.57
C MET A 90 -13.95 0.06 -6.52
N MET A 91 -13.39 0.02 -5.31
CA MET A 91 -13.85 -0.90 -4.26
C MET A 91 -15.31 -0.68 -3.85
N TYR A 92 -15.78 0.56 -3.82
CA TYR A 92 -17.17 0.86 -3.43
C TYR A 92 -18.18 0.81 -4.60
N TYR A 93 -17.73 1.14 -5.81
CA TYR A 93 -18.61 1.33 -6.96
C TYR A 93 -18.45 0.28 -8.06
N ILE A 94 -17.67 -0.79 -7.84
CA ILE A 94 -17.51 -1.86 -8.84
C ILE A 94 -18.84 -2.48 -9.26
N ILE A 95 -19.78 -2.63 -8.32
CA ILE A 95 -21.12 -3.14 -8.59
C ILE A 95 -21.83 -2.27 -9.63
N TYR A 96 -21.78 -0.95 -9.49
CA TYR A 96 -22.41 -0.02 -10.43
C TYR A 96 -21.76 -0.06 -11.81
N VAL A 97 -20.43 -0.24 -11.87
CA VAL A 97 -19.71 -0.42 -13.13
C VAL A 97 -20.16 -1.71 -13.84
N PHE A 98 -20.34 -2.80 -13.10
CA PHE A 98 -20.81 -4.07 -13.65
C PHE A 98 -22.32 -4.07 -13.99
N GLN A 99 -23.14 -3.33 -13.25
CA GLN A 99 -24.54 -3.08 -13.60
C GLN A 99 -24.65 -2.27 -14.90
N GLY A 100 -23.80 -1.25 -15.08
CA GLY A 100 -23.69 -0.50 -16.33
C GLY A 100 -23.21 -1.35 -17.53
N ALA A 101 -22.56 -2.49 -17.26
CA ALA A 101 -22.17 -3.50 -18.25
C ALA A 101 -23.23 -4.61 -18.46
N GLY A 102 -24.41 -4.51 -17.82
CA GLY A 102 -25.54 -5.42 -18.04
C GLY A 102 -25.62 -6.63 -17.10
N LEU A 103 -24.72 -6.76 -16.12
CA LEU A 103 -24.80 -7.82 -15.10
C LEU A 103 -25.67 -7.34 -13.92
N THR A 104 -26.99 -7.53 -14.02
CA THR A 104 -27.94 -7.16 -12.97
C THR A 104 -28.27 -8.35 -12.05
N GLY A 105 -28.35 -8.08 -10.73
CA GLY A 105 -28.85 -9.03 -9.72
C GLY A 105 -27.91 -9.29 -8.54
N ARG A 106 -28.47 -9.71 -7.40
CA ARG A 106 -27.73 -9.94 -6.14
C ARG A 106 -26.55 -10.92 -6.28
N ARG A 107 -26.68 -11.93 -7.14
CA ARG A 107 -25.57 -12.86 -7.46
C ARG A 107 -24.50 -12.18 -8.33
N GLY A 108 -24.89 -11.33 -9.29
CA GLY A 108 -23.96 -10.57 -10.13
C GLY A 108 -23.12 -9.59 -9.31
N ASN A 109 -23.74 -8.85 -8.40
CA ASN A 109 -23.06 -7.92 -7.50
C ASN A 109 -22.03 -8.64 -6.59
N LEU A 110 -22.42 -9.78 -6.00
CA LEU A 110 -21.52 -10.57 -5.16
C LEU A 110 -20.35 -11.17 -5.95
N ILE A 111 -20.59 -11.61 -7.20
CA ILE A 111 -19.53 -12.11 -8.07
C ILE A 111 -18.58 -10.97 -8.46
N ALA A 112 -19.10 -9.77 -8.76
CA ALA A 112 -18.30 -8.60 -9.08
C ALA A 112 -17.35 -8.21 -7.93
N ASP A 113 -17.87 -8.11 -6.71
CA ASP A 113 -17.06 -7.82 -5.52
C ASP A 113 -16.01 -8.92 -5.28
N ALA A 114 -16.44 -10.18 -5.32
CA ALA A 114 -15.53 -11.32 -5.10
C ALA A 114 -14.40 -11.36 -6.13
N VAL A 115 -14.71 -11.12 -7.41
CA VAL A 115 -13.71 -11.07 -8.48
C VAL A 115 -12.72 -9.94 -8.23
N GLN A 116 -13.16 -8.76 -7.79
CA GLN A 116 -12.24 -7.67 -7.47
C GLN A 116 -11.25 -8.04 -6.36
N TYR A 117 -11.74 -8.58 -5.24
CA TYR A 117 -10.88 -8.99 -4.14
C TYR A 117 -9.95 -10.14 -4.51
N VAL A 118 -10.43 -11.11 -5.29
CA VAL A 118 -9.61 -12.21 -5.80
C VAL A 118 -8.51 -11.67 -6.71
N LEU A 119 -8.83 -10.78 -7.66
CA LEU A 119 -7.83 -10.15 -8.51
C LEU A 119 -6.81 -9.35 -7.68
N ASN A 120 -7.26 -8.62 -6.66
CA ASN A 120 -6.37 -7.89 -5.76
C ASN A 120 -5.35 -8.82 -5.10
N VAL A 121 -5.79 -9.96 -4.55
CA VAL A 121 -4.90 -10.94 -3.92
C VAL A 121 -3.95 -11.57 -4.95
N VAL A 122 -4.48 -11.98 -6.11
CA VAL A 122 -3.69 -12.63 -7.18
C VAL A 122 -2.62 -11.70 -7.74
N PHE A 123 -2.88 -10.40 -7.87
CA PHE A 123 -1.87 -9.44 -8.32
C PHE A 123 -0.92 -8.98 -7.21
N THR A 124 -1.35 -9.02 -5.94
CA THR A 124 -0.51 -8.62 -4.81
C THR A 124 0.56 -9.67 -4.49
N ILE A 125 0.27 -10.96 -4.59
CA ILE A 125 1.23 -12.03 -4.25
C ILE A 125 2.51 -11.96 -5.12
N PRO A 126 2.43 -11.94 -6.47
CA PRO A 126 3.61 -11.75 -7.30
C PRO A 126 4.28 -10.41 -7.03
N ALA A 127 3.51 -9.34 -6.80
CA ALA A 127 4.10 -8.04 -6.53
C ALA A 127 5.01 -8.06 -5.31
N ILE A 128 4.61 -8.72 -4.22
CA ILE A 128 5.45 -8.89 -3.02
C ILE A 128 6.70 -9.72 -3.31
N ILE A 129 6.60 -10.78 -4.11
CA ILE A 129 7.76 -11.63 -4.42
C ILE A 129 8.76 -10.92 -5.34
N TYR A 130 8.27 -10.11 -6.28
CA TYR A 130 9.11 -9.44 -7.28
C TYR A 130 9.66 -8.09 -6.83
N ILE A 131 9.09 -7.46 -5.79
CA ILE A 131 9.54 -6.13 -5.31
C ILE A 131 11.00 -6.15 -4.83
N ASP A 132 11.43 -7.24 -4.19
CA ASP A 132 12.77 -7.38 -3.65
C ASP A 132 13.82 -7.64 -4.74
N LYS A 133 13.41 -8.17 -5.90
CA LYS A 133 14.32 -8.47 -7.02
C LYS A 133 14.47 -7.32 -8.01
N TRP A 134 13.39 -6.60 -8.31
CA TRP A 134 13.37 -5.60 -9.40
C TRP A 134 13.70 -4.18 -8.92
N GLY A 135 13.74 -3.97 -7.60
CA GLY A 135 13.99 -2.66 -7.01
C GLY A 135 12.75 -1.76 -7.04
N ARG A 136 12.67 -0.87 -6.05
CA ARG A 136 11.44 -0.09 -5.76
C ARG A 136 11.09 0.93 -6.85
N ARG A 137 12.08 1.52 -7.53
CA ARG A 137 11.88 2.62 -8.49
C ARG A 137 11.25 2.18 -9.83
N PRO A 138 11.77 1.17 -10.55
CA PRO A 138 11.15 0.74 -11.81
C PRO A 138 9.74 0.16 -11.61
N MET A 139 9.50 -0.53 -10.48
CA MET A 139 8.18 -1.09 -10.19
C MET A 139 7.11 0.00 -10.02
N LEU A 140 7.44 1.10 -9.33
CA LEU A 140 6.53 2.25 -9.21
C LEU A 140 6.26 2.92 -10.56
N LEU A 141 7.29 3.11 -11.40
CA LEU A 141 7.14 3.76 -12.71
C LEU A 141 6.31 2.91 -13.68
N VAL A 142 6.55 1.60 -13.73
CA VAL A 142 5.76 0.68 -14.56
C VAL A 142 4.31 0.63 -14.08
N GLY A 143 4.10 0.59 -12.76
CA GLY A 143 2.77 0.58 -12.15
C GLY A 143 1.96 1.84 -12.50
N THR A 144 2.55 3.03 -12.37
CA THR A 144 1.86 4.29 -12.67
C THR A 144 1.60 4.47 -14.17
N LEU A 145 2.53 4.06 -15.05
CA LEU A 145 2.30 4.06 -16.50
C LEU A 145 1.17 3.12 -16.90
N LEU A 146 1.18 1.90 -16.37
CA LEU A 146 0.14 0.91 -16.67
C LEU A 146 -1.23 1.38 -16.17
N MET A 147 -1.32 1.89 -14.93
CA MET A 147 -2.54 2.49 -14.41
C MET A 147 -3.00 3.68 -15.26
N GLY A 148 -2.08 4.55 -15.67
CA GLY A 148 -2.39 5.67 -16.56
C GLY A 148 -3.04 5.21 -17.86
N ILE A 149 -2.45 4.21 -18.53
CA ILE A 149 -2.99 3.63 -19.77
C ILE A 149 -4.41 3.10 -19.55
N TRP A 150 -4.64 2.32 -18.49
CA TRP A 150 -5.96 1.76 -18.20
C TRP A 150 -7.00 2.84 -17.88
N LEU A 151 -6.64 3.85 -17.11
CA LEU A 151 -7.54 4.97 -16.80
C LEU A 151 -7.86 5.79 -18.06
N PHE A 152 -6.89 6.04 -18.94
CA PHE A 152 -7.15 6.70 -20.23
C PHE A 152 -8.05 5.86 -21.13
N LEU A 153 -7.88 4.53 -21.16
CA LEU A 153 -8.74 3.64 -21.92
C LEU A 153 -10.17 3.63 -21.38
N VAL A 154 -10.35 3.46 -20.06
CA VAL A 154 -11.67 3.48 -19.42
C VAL A 154 -12.33 4.85 -19.62
N GLY A 155 -11.61 5.94 -19.39
CA GLY A 155 -12.13 7.30 -19.62
C GLY A 155 -12.49 7.56 -21.09
N GLY A 156 -11.69 7.06 -22.03
CA GLY A 156 -11.97 7.17 -23.47
C GLY A 156 -13.16 6.32 -23.91
N LEU A 157 -13.29 5.09 -23.40
CA LEU A 157 -14.43 4.22 -23.63
C LEU A 157 -15.71 4.82 -23.04
N GLN A 158 -15.65 5.30 -21.80
CA GLN A 158 -16.77 5.96 -21.13
C GLN A 158 -17.17 7.24 -21.88
N GLY A 159 -16.22 8.08 -22.30
CA GLY A 159 -16.52 9.29 -23.07
C GLY A 159 -17.10 9.03 -24.46
N ARG A 160 -16.82 7.87 -25.09
CA ARG A 160 -17.30 7.52 -26.43
C ARG A 160 -18.61 6.73 -26.43
N TYR A 161 -18.79 5.82 -25.47
CA TYR A 161 -19.91 4.86 -25.45
C TYR A 161 -20.86 5.05 -24.27
N GLY A 162 -20.48 5.85 -23.27
CA GLY A 162 -21.31 6.03 -22.12
C GLY A 162 -22.33 7.14 -22.34
N ALA A 163 -23.59 6.78 -22.16
CA ALA A 163 -24.70 7.70 -22.07
C ALA A 163 -25.29 7.59 -20.66
N TRP A 164 -25.88 8.69 -20.19
CA TRP A 164 -26.69 8.64 -18.98
C TRP A 164 -27.92 7.77 -19.26
N GLY A 165 -28.10 6.70 -18.47
CA GLY A 165 -29.23 5.79 -18.58
C GLY A 165 -29.79 5.46 -17.18
N GLU A 166 -31.01 4.94 -17.15
CA GLU A 166 -31.67 4.55 -15.90
C GLU A 166 -31.72 3.02 -15.85
N VAL A 167 -31.10 2.43 -14.83
CA VAL A 167 -31.16 0.99 -14.56
C VAL A 167 -31.68 0.83 -13.13
N ASP A 168 -32.83 0.18 -12.99
CA ASP A 168 -33.42 -0.15 -11.69
C ASP A 168 -33.67 1.07 -10.76
N HIS A 169 -34.24 2.15 -11.31
CA HIS A 169 -34.53 3.43 -10.63
C HIS A 169 -33.33 4.23 -10.12
N GLU A 170 -32.10 3.85 -10.49
CA GLU A 170 -30.90 4.63 -10.25
C GLU A 170 -30.30 5.13 -11.58
N THR A 171 -29.85 6.38 -11.58
CA THR A 171 -29.18 6.99 -12.75
C THR A 171 -27.76 6.46 -12.81
N VAL A 172 -27.51 5.49 -13.68
CA VAL A 172 -26.21 4.81 -13.81
C VAL A 172 -25.60 5.16 -15.18
N TRP A 173 -24.27 5.18 -15.26
CA TRP A 173 -23.58 5.27 -16.55
C TRP A 173 -23.78 3.96 -17.32
N VAL A 174 -24.59 4.00 -18.38
CA VAL A 174 -24.91 2.84 -19.21
C VAL A 174 -24.09 2.90 -20.50
N ILE A 175 -23.44 1.78 -20.83
CA ILE A 175 -22.73 1.62 -22.09
C ILE A 175 -23.77 1.37 -23.19
N THR A 176 -23.90 2.29 -24.14
CA THR A 176 -24.82 2.15 -25.27
C THR A 176 -24.39 1.00 -26.18
N GLY A 177 -25.29 0.04 -26.43
CA GLY A 177 -25.06 -1.11 -27.34
C GLY A 177 -25.48 -2.49 -26.83
N HIS A 178 -25.91 -2.65 -25.58
CA HIS A 178 -26.31 -3.95 -25.01
C HIS A 178 -27.81 -4.30 -25.14
N TRP A 179 -28.62 -3.46 -25.79
CA TRP A 179 -30.07 -3.67 -25.91
C TRP A 179 -30.54 -4.32 -27.22
N ASP A 180 -29.63 -4.60 -28.17
CA ASP A 180 -29.96 -5.19 -29.48
C ASP A 180 -29.38 -6.61 -29.70
N ALA A 181 -29.49 -7.51 -28.70
CA ALA A 181 -29.32 -8.95 -28.89
C ALA A 181 -30.18 -9.77 -27.92
#